data_AF-A0A367I414-F1
#
_entry.id   AF-A0A367I414-F1
#
_cell.length_a   1.000
_cell.length_b   1.000
_cell.length_c   1.000
_cell.angle_alpha   90.00
_cell.angle_beta   90.00
_cell.angle_gamma   90.00
#
_symmetry.space_group_name_H-M   'P 1'
#
loop_
_entity.id
_entity.type
_entity.pdbx_description
1 polymer ?
#
loop_
_entity_poly.entity_id
_entity_poly.type
_entity_poly.pdbx_seq_one_letter_code
_entity_poly.pdbx_strand_id
1 'polypeptide(L)'
;MRERLLTALICTALLTSLIPAVSASGPSDSLIWGVSYDWADLDDDQETLTGISPALIIEDLEQAAMIAKFDLDALTVISGNSFIFVEQWEDDGATTIEDGDGDTHTVTTRHTEITLRHGTRNDQGLISNWEDENSSIDILYRASQTSLAVYDIAYTEYLDSQLRHIGADLIMTGSASQDFELELEFELAGGGESYDADIEFGASFGFNVDSITSEWRTTDPIDILGPMSHDGYSGDDLCWGDRCGMVSGDYSVSAEYAFSLAGIPTEELDLSADALDISISDTVTSAGAFFEEFDTGFYSSDRTPACNGLNPSMDADLGQDADVEVQCRQVVPVFSPGLLGMAAVSTASAFTDSSAFEAAIEELTHELESIGEDLEDEANDGNDSAADVFVCDDGTEIPSYWVNDGEEDCPDGSDEYGTELDGAEAMLEAWSESDLESTMETFIEALEDLLDDHVSNPAIDLEQGCLTTLWDSSEKMIVGIAWMQDGYMLEGPDITGVGDHSVDLGIEYLVGDTARAAQVAASDLNNLVGLAPPSQHDARDVDELLGNDENETGVFVPGVGILATIGLLGASALSQRRDE
;
A
#
# COMPACT_ATOMS: atom_id res chain seq x y z
N MET A 1 18.70 13.23 6.44
CA MET A 1 18.45 14.03 5.21
C MET A 1 18.10 13.10 4.06
N ARG A 2 18.97 12.13 3.72
CA ARG A 2 18.64 11.10 2.73
C ARG A 2 17.41 10.26 3.10
N GLU A 3 17.09 10.12 4.39
CA GLU A 3 15.83 9.53 4.85
C GLU A 3 14.63 10.44 4.55
N ARG A 4 14.70 11.75 4.86
CA ARG A 4 13.57 12.68 4.72
C ARG A 4 13.03 12.77 3.29
N LEU A 5 13.89 12.66 2.28
CA LEU A 5 13.46 12.69 0.87
C LEU A 5 12.82 11.35 0.44
N LEU A 6 13.16 10.24 1.11
CA LEU A 6 12.49 8.95 0.91
C LEU A 6 11.14 8.90 1.66
N THR A 7 11.11 9.39 2.90
CA THR A 7 9.87 9.59 3.67
C THR A 7 8.93 10.54 2.94
N ALA A 8 9.41 11.65 2.37
CA ALA A 8 8.59 12.55 1.58
C ALA A 8 7.96 11.84 0.37
N LEU A 9 8.73 11.06 -0.39
CA LEU A 9 8.23 10.29 -1.54
C LEU A 9 7.16 9.26 -1.14
N ILE A 10 7.34 8.59 0.00
CA ILE A 10 6.36 7.63 0.54
C ILE A 10 5.11 8.35 1.10
N CYS A 11 5.28 9.52 1.73
CA CYS A 11 4.17 10.37 2.20
C CYS A 11 3.48 11.17 1.08
N THR A 12 3.98 11.16 -0.16
CA THR A 12 3.34 11.86 -1.31
C THR A 12 2.11 11.09 -1.84
N ALA A 13 1.86 9.86 -1.37
CA ALA A 13 0.84 8.96 -1.92
C ALA A 13 -0.37 8.70 -0.99
N LEU A 14 -0.66 9.61 -0.05
CA LEU A 14 -1.75 9.47 0.93
C LEU A 14 -2.47 10.82 1.19
N LEU A 15 -3.71 10.73 1.75
CA LEU A 15 -4.57 11.78 2.37
C LEU A 15 -5.45 12.63 1.40
N THR A 16 -6.77 12.87 1.67
CA THR A 16 -7.57 14.14 1.36
C THR A 16 -9.16 14.31 1.21
N SER A 17 -10.16 13.55 1.73
CA SER A 17 -11.61 13.74 1.33
C SER A 17 -12.46 15.01 1.66
N LEU A 18 -13.19 15.52 0.64
CA LEU A 18 -14.63 15.96 0.59
C LEU A 18 -15.14 17.35 1.06
N ILE A 19 -15.25 18.37 0.17
CA ILE A 19 -16.53 18.95 -0.38
C ILE A 19 -16.22 19.92 -1.55
N PRO A 20 -17.22 20.26 -2.40
CA PRO A 20 -17.97 19.36 -3.27
C PRO A 20 -17.15 19.02 -4.52
N ALA A 21 -17.59 18.04 -5.32
CA ALA A 21 -16.93 17.71 -6.58
C ALA A 21 -16.66 18.95 -7.46
N VAL A 22 -15.37 19.24 -7.66
CA VAL A 22 -14.91 19.96 -8.85
C VAL A 22 -15.43 19.17 -10.04
N SER A 23 -16.10 19.84 -10.97
CA SER A 23 -16.54 19.18 -12.19
C SER A 23 -15.33 19.05 -13.11
N ALA A 24 -14.59 17.94 -12.95
CA ALA A 24 -13.41 17.60 -13.72
C ALA A 24 -13.74 17.57 -15.22
N SER A 25 -13.47 18.71 -15.85
CA SER A 25 -13.61 18.96 -17.27
C SER A 25 -12.96 20.30 -17.56
N GLY A 26 -11.69 20.26 -17.95
CA GLY A 26 -11.00 21.41 -18.53
C GLY A 26 -11.66 21.88 -19.84
N PRO A 27 -11.12 22.93 -20.47
CA PRO A 27 -11.51 23.35 -21.80
C PRO A 27 -11.42 22.20 -22.82
N SER A 28 -12.21 22.24 -23.90
CA SER A 28 -12.15 21.23 -24.97
C SER A 28 -10.78 21.12 -25.66
N ASP A 29 -10.00 22.18 -25.54
CA ASP A 29 -8.65 22.41 -26.04
C ASP A 29 -7.58 22.28 -24.93
N SER A 30 -7.92 21.73 -23.77
CA SER A 30 -6.92 21.26 -22.80
C SER A 30 -6.08 20.12 -23.40
N LEU A 31 -4.85 19.99 -22.90
CA LEU A 31 -4.09 18.77 -23.00
C LEU A 31 -4.55 17.83 -21.88
N ILE A 32 -4.79 16.56 -22.18
CA ILE A 32 -5.07 15.54 -21.17
C ILE A 32 -4.45 14.21 -21.57
N TRP A 33 -3.83 13.56 -20.59
CA TRP A 33 -3.38 12.18 -20.66
C TRP A 33 -3.70 11.45 -19.35
N GLY A 34 -3.69 10.12 -19.38
CA GLY A 34 -3.94 9.32 -18.19
C GLY A 34 -3.70 7.83 -18.41
N VAL A 35 -3.94 7.06 -17.36
CA VAL A 35 -3.72 5.61 -17.32
C VAL A 35 -4.88 4.94 -16.58
N SER A 36 -5.47 3.89 -17.16
CA SER A 36 -6.38 2.94 -16.51
C SER A 36 -5.64 1.65 -16.10
N TYR A 37 -6.16 0.93 -15.11
CA TYR A 37 -5.75 -0.44 -14.76
C TYR A 37 -6.95 -1.24 -14.20
N ASP A 38 -7.19 -2.45 -14.70
CA ASP A 38 -8.12 -3.41 -14.09
C ASP A 38 -7.32 -4.43 -13.26
N TRP A 39 -7.66 -4.58 -11.98
CA TRP A 39 -6.93 -5.46 -11.07
C TRP A 39 -7.23 -6.94 -11.28
N ALA A 40 -8.19 -7.29 -12.15
CA ALA A 40 -8.38 -8.66 -12.61
C ALA A 40 -7.22 -9.17 -13.49
N ASP A 41 -6.43 -8.28 -14.08
CA ASP A 41 -5.30 -8.64 -14.96
C ASP A 41 -3.97 -8.84 -14.18
N LEU A 42 -3.96 -8.68 -12.84
CA LEU A 42 -2.75 -8.67 -12.02
C LEU A 42 -1.91 -9.96 -12.12
N ASP A 43 -2.55 -11.13 -12.18
CA ASP A 43 -1.84 -12.41 -12.18
C ASP A 43 -1.16 -12.68 -13.54
N ASP A 44 -1.85 -12.37 -14.65
CA ASP A 44 -1.32 -12.43 -16.02
C ASP A 44 -0.17 -11.41 -16.19
N ASP A 45 -0.31 -10.20 -15.63
CA ASP A 45 0.75 -9.19 -15.58
C ASP A 45 1.94 -9.64 -14.72
N GLN A 46 1.70 -10.27 -13.56
CA GLN A 46 2.77 -10.75 -12.70
C GLN A 46 3.57 -11.87 -13.38
N GLU A 47 2.91 -12.85 -14.01
CA GLU A 47 3.61 -13.87 -14.81
C GLU A 47 4.43 -13.22 -15.93
N THR A 48 3.85 -12.25 -16.63
CA THR A 48 4.48 -11.52 -17.74
C THR A 48 5.71 -10.71 -17.31
N LEU A 49 5.64 -10.01 -16.17
CA LEU A 49 6.67 -9.12 -15.64
C LEU A 49 7.78 -9.87 -14.87
N THR A 50 7.45 -10.97 -14.18
CA THR A 50 8.38 -11.68 -13.28
C THR A 50 8.84 -13.03 -13.82
N GLY A 51 8.07 -13.65 -14.72
CA GLY A 51 8.26 -15.03 -15.16
C GLY A 51 7.69 -16.07 -14.17
N ILE A 52 7.02 -15.62 -13.10
CA ILE A 52 6.48 -16.45 -12.03
C ILE A 52 4.96 -16.31 -11.99
N SER A 53 4.26 -17.39 -12.32
CA SER A 53 2.79 -17.44 -12.27
C SER A 53 2.31 -17.63 -10.83
N PRO A 54 1.41 -16.80 -10.28
CA PRO A 54 0.83 -17.00 -8.96
C PRO A 54 0.23 -18.41 -8.81
N ALA A 55 -0.53 -18.86 -9.82
CA ALA A 55 -1.15 -20.18 -9.87
C ALA A 55 -0.15 -21.35 -9.82
N LEU A 56 1.10 -21.18 -10.28
CA LEU A 56 2.12 -22.24 -10.19
C LEU A 56 2.81 -22.27 -8.82
N ILE A 57 2.99 -21.12 -8.17
CA ILE A 57 3.44 -21.09 -6.76
C ILE A 57 2.43 -21.85 -5.89
N ILE A 58 1.14 -21.67 -6.19
CA ILE A 58 0.02 -22.35 -5.56
C ILE A 58 0.10 -23.87 -5.78
N GLU A 59 0.10 -24.33 -7.04
CA GLU A 59 0.21 -25.76 -7.37
C GLU A 59 1.45 -26.42 -6.72
N ASP A 60 2.59 -25.73 -6.66
CA ASP A 60 3.81 -26.22 -6.00
C ASP A 60 3.66 -26.37 -4.49
N LEU A 61 2.93 -25.46 -3.84
CA LEU A 61 2.77 -25.41 -2.39
C LEU A 61 1.81 -26.50 -1.89
N GLU A 62 0.71 -26.74 -2.62
CA GLU A 62 -0.18 -27.90 -2.43
C GLU A 62 0.54 -29.21 -2.71
N GLN A 63 1.37 -29.27 -3.77
CA GLN A 63 2.14 -30.46 -4.10
C GLN A 63 3.25 -30.75 -3.08
N ALA A 64 3.89 -29.72 -2.50
CA ALA A 64 4.83 -29.88 -1.40
C ALA A 64 4.14 -30.45 -0.15
N ALA A 65 2.94 -29.98 0.19
CA ALA A 65 2.14 -30.51 1.30
C ALA A 65 1.76 -31.98 1.06
N MET A 66 1.27 -32.33 -0.14
CA MET A 66 1.00 -33.71 -0.55
C MET A 66 2.23 -34.63 -0.49
N ILE A 67 3.44 -34.10 -0.74
CA ILE A 67 4.70 -34.86 -0.60
C ILE A 67 5.08 -35.08 0.86
N ALA A 68 4.89 -34.06 1.71
CA ALA A 68 5.06 -34.14 3.16
C ALA A 68 4.00 -35.02 3.84
N LYS A 69 2.83 -35.20 3.20
CA LYS A 69 1.62 -35.91 3.67
C LYS A 69 0.77 -35.11 4.67
N PHE A 70 0.55 -33.83 4.39
CA PHE A 70 -0.57 -33.07 4.96
C PHE A 70 -1.37 -32.44 3.82
N ASP A 71 -2.63 -32.11 4.06
CA ASP A 71 -3.48 -31.44 3.09
C ASP A 71 -3.37 -29.92 3.31
N LEU A 72 -3.24 -29.12 2.25
CA LEU A 72 -3.14 -27.66 2.30
C LEU A 72 -3.67 -27.07 1.00
N ASP A 73 -4.64 -26.15 1.11
CA ASP A 73 -5.46 -25.59 0.03
C ASP A 73 -5.88 -24.16 0.42
N ALA A 74 -5.80 -23.11 -0.42
CA ALA A 74 -5.86 -21.73 0.11
C ALA A 74 -6.15 -20.52 -0.86
N LEU A 75 -7.30 -20.45 -1.53
CA LEU A 75 -7.64 -19.43 -2.57
C LEU A 75 -7.33 -17.95 -2.25
N THR A 76 -6.78 -17.23 -3.25
CA THR A 76 -6.72 -15.75 -3.33
C THR A 76 -7.54 -15.22 -4.50
N VAL A 77 -8.27 -14.12 -4.32
CA VAL A 77 -9.08 -13.44 -5.34
C VAL A 77 -8.90 -11.93 -5.22
N ILE A 78 -8.50 -11.26 -6.31
CA ILE A 78 -8.37 -9.80 -6.36
C ILE A 78 -9.22 -9.20 -7.50
N SER A 79 -9.80 -8.03 -7.26
CA SER A 79 -10.48 -7.24 -8.30
C SER A 79 -10.51 -5.75 -7.95
N GLY A 80 -10.76 -4.90 -8.94
CA GLY A 80 -10.83 -3.46 -8.75
C GLY A 80 -10.40 -2.68 -9.96
N ASN A 81 -10.45 -1.35 -9.87
CA ASN A 81 -10.07 -0.46 -10.96
C ASN A 81 -9.15 0.64 -10.43
N SER A 82 -8.29 1.15 -11.29
CA SER A 82 -7.47 2.33 -11.02
C SER A 82 -7.37 3.24 -12.23
N PHE A 83 -7.31 4.54 -11.95
CA PHE A 83 -7.31 5.60 -12.92
C PHE A 83 -6.46 6.75 -12.38
N ILE A 84 -5.59 7.30 -13.23
CA ILE A 84 -4.96 8.60 -12.99
C ILE A 84 -5.00 9.42 -14.27
N PHE A 85 -5.55 10.63 -14.19
CA PHE A 85 -5.60 11.59 -15.29
C PHE A 85 -4.88 12.88 -14.89
N VAL A 86 -4.17 13.48 -15.84
CA VAL A 86 -3.53 14.79 -15.72
C VAL A 86 -4.03 15.65 -16.87
N GLU A 87 -4.85 16.67 -16.54
CA GLU A 87 -5.41 17.63 -17.49
C GLU A 87 -4.78 19.02 -17.27
N GLN A 88 -4.35 19.68 -18.35
CA GLN A 88 -3.62 20.95 -18.29
C GLN A 88 -4.07 21.92 -19.38
N TRP A 89 -4.18 23.20 -19.04
CA TRP A 89 -4.54 24.27 -19.97
C TRP A 89 -4.03 25.63 -19.48
N GLU A 90 -4.12 26.66 -20.32
CA GLU A 90 -3.81 28.05 -19.96
C GLU A 90 -5.04 28.97 -20.17
N ASP A 91 -5.10 30.07 -19.43
CA ASP A 91 -6.12 31.12 -19.61
C ASP A 91 -5.97 31.86 -20.94
N ASP A 92 -7.09 32.34 -21.48
CA ASP A 92 -7.18 33.07 -22.76
C ASP A 92 -6.66 34.53 -22.64
N GLY A 93 -5.36 34.67 -22.38
CA GLY A 93 -4.60 35.91 -22.30
C GLY A 93 -4.11 36.28 -20.88
N ALA A 94 -3.13 37.17 -20.82
CA ALA A 94 -2.42 37.47 -19.58
C ALA A 94 -3.27 38.20 -18.51
N THR A 95 -3.19 37.71 -17.28
CA THR A 95 -3.80 38.25 -16.07
C THR A 95 -2.78 39.08 -15.27
N THR A 96 -3.14 39.53 -14.05
CA THR A 96 -2.22 40.25 -13.15
C THR A 96 -2.39 39.81 -11.71
N ILE A 97 -1.28 39.52 -11.04
CA ILE A 97 -1.19 39.10 -9.64
C ILE A 97 -0.18 39.98 -8.89
N GLU A 98 -0.31 40.10 -7.57
CA GLU A 98 0.69 40.73 -6.70
C GLU A 98 1.58 39.64 -6.08
N ASP A 99 2.89 39.87 -6.04
CA ASP A 99 3.86 38.96 -5.41
C ASP A 99 3.92 39.10 -3.88
N GLY A 100 4.82 38.35 -3.23
CA GLY A 100 4.98 38.37 -1.77
C GLY A 100 5.48 39.70 -1.17
N ASP A 101 6.11 40.57 -1.98
CA ASP A 101 6.52 41.93 -1.60
C ASP A 101 5.45 42.98 -1.97
N GLY A 102 4.44 42.59 -2.75
CA GLY A 102 3.31 43.41 -3.21
C GLY A 102 3.56 44.14 -4.54
N ASP A 103 4.56 43.73 -5.33
CA ASP A 103 4.76 44.25 -6.69
C ASP A 103 3.85 43.50 -7.68
N THR A 104 3.19 44.24 -8.58
CA THR A 104 2.20 43.67 -9.51
C THR A 104 2.86 43.16 -10.80
N HIS A 105 2.73 41.87 -11.08
CA HIS A 105 3.21 41.23 -12.31
C HIS A 105 2.10 41.04 -13.34
N THR A 106 2.49 40.86 -14.60
CA THR A 106 1.59 40.40 -15.68
C THR A 106 1.98 38.97 -16.01
N VAL A 107 1.02 38.05 -15.89
CA VAL A 107 1.28 36.60 -15.89
C VAL A 107 0.38 35.86 -16.86
N THR A 108 0.86 34.73 -17.37
CA THR A 108 0.03 33.65 -17.88
C THR A 108 -0.48 32.85 -16.69
N THR A 109 -1.78 32.53 -16.67
CA THR A 109 -2.34 31.53 -15.73
C THR A 109 -2.29 30.17 -16.40
N ARG A 110 -1.69 29.17 -15.77
CA ARG A 110 -1.70 27.78 -16.21
C ARG A 110 -2.32 26.89 -15.14
N HIS A 111 -3.18 25.98 -15.54
CA HIS A 111 -3.86 25.04 -14.66
C HIS A 111 -3.34 23.62 -14.85
N THR A 112 -3.43 22.82 -13.79
CA THR A 112 -3.18 21.38 -13.81
C THR A 112 -4.18 20.74 -12.85
N GLU A 113 -5.05 19.89 -13.39
CA GLU A 113 -6.00 19.08 -12.64
C GLU A 113 -5.51 17.62 -12.64
N ILE A 114 -5.44 17.01 -11.47
CA ILE A 114 -5.12 15.58 -11.31
C ILE A 114 -6.36 14.88 -10.74
N THR A 115 -6.89 13.94 -11.50
CA THR A 115 -8.02 13.07 -11.11
C THR A 115 -7.47 11.67 -10.88
N LEU A 116 -7.30 11.26 -9.62
CA LEU A 116 -6.97 9.90 -9.22
C LEU A 116 -8.25 9.18 -8.74
N ARG A 117 -8.45 7.93 -9.15
CA ARG A 117 -9.46 7.03 -8.61
C ARG A 117 -8.86 5.63 -8.53
N HIS A 118 -8.99 4.98 -7.39
CA HIS A 118 -8.40 3.68 -7.08
C HIS A 118 -9.35 2.98 -6.10
N GLY A 119 -9.70 1.73 -6.38
CA GLY A 119 -10.38 0.91 -5.39
C GLY A 119 -10.29 -0.56 -5.72
N THR A 120 -9.97 -1.37 -4.71
CA THR A 120 -9.70 -2.81 -4.83
C THR A 120 -10.33 -3.61 -3.70
N ARG A 121 -10.54 -4.90 -3.99
CA ARG A 121 -10.89 -5.96 -3.05
C ARG A 121 -9.92 -7.10 -3.26
N ASN A 122 -9.39 -7.62 -2.17
CA ASN A 122 -8.50 -8.79 -2.13
C ASN A 122 -9.04 -9.69 -1.00
N ASP A 123 -9.63 -10.83 -1.36
CA ASP A 123 -10.11 -11.83 -0.42
C ASP A 123 -9.21 -13.07 -0.54
N GLN A 124 -8.79 -13.62 0.59
CA GLN A 124 -7.86 -14.73 0.71
C GLN A 124 -8.37 -15.72 1.75
N GLY A 125 -8.08 -17.01 1.55
CA GLY A 125 -8.37 -18.07 2.51
C GLY A 125 -7.23 -19.07 2.58
N LEU A 126 -7.20 -19.89 3.62
CA LEU A 126 -6.37 -21.08 3.73
C LEU A 126 -7.02 -22.14 4.62
N ILE A 127 -6.94 -23.39 4.21
CA ILE A 127 -7.16 -24.55 5.05
C ILE A 127 -5.93 -25.46 5.00
N SER A 128 -5.50 -25.98 6.13
CA SER A 128 -4.32 -26.85 6.24
C SER A 128 -4.51 -27.87 7.36
N ASN A 129 -4.47 -29.15 7.03
CA ASN A 129 -4.82 -30.26 7.93
C ASN A 129 -3.68 -31.30 7.96
N TRP A 130 -3.11 -31.55 9.14
CA TRP A 130 -2.06 -32.55 9.39
C TRP A 130 -2.46 -33.48 10.54
N GLU A 131 -2.31 -34.79 10.37
CA GLU A 131 -2.52 -35.82 11.41
C GLU A 131 -1.34 -36.80 11.49
N ASP A 132 -1.03 -37.29 12.70
CA ASP A 132 -0.16 -38.46 12.91
C ASP A 132 -0.85 -39.62 13.69
N GLU A 133 -0.15 -40.37 14.55
CA GLU A 133 -0.76 -41.45 15.35
C GLU A 133 -1.45 -40.93 16.63
N ASN A 134 -1.06 -39.76 17.16
CA ASN A 134 -1.53 -39.22 18.44
C ASN A 134 -1.83 -37.70 18.47
N SER A 135 -1.40 -36.93 17.46
CA SER A 135 -1.62 -35.47 17.37
C SER A 135 -2.17 -35.04 16.00
N SER A 136 -2.82 -33.87 15.96
CA SER A 136 -3.22 -33.21 14.71
C SER A 136 -3.20 -31.68 14.82
N ILE A 137 -3.17 -31.04 13.66
CA ILE A 137 -3.32 -29.59 13.44
C ILE A 137 -4.31 -29.42 12.29
N ASP A 138 -5.44 -28.78 12.56
CA ASP A 138 -6.29 -28.21 11.53
C ASP A 138 -6.23 -26.68 11.67
N ILE A 139 -5.99 -25.97 10.56
CA ILE A 139 -5.92 -24.49 10.51
C ILE A 139 -6.87 -24.01 9.43
N LEU A 140 -7.73 -23.03 9.76
CA LEU A 140 -8.53 -22.26 8.82
C LEU A 140 -8.14 -20.79 8.97
N TYR A 141 -7.75 -20.16 7.86
CA TYR A 141 -7.39 -18.74 7.79
C TYR A 141 -8.23 -18.07 6.72
N ARG A 142 -8.61 -16.81 6.95
CA ARG A 142 -9.21 -15.92 5.98
C ARG A 142 -8.62 -14.53 6.16
N ALA A 143 -8.46 -13.80 5.06
CA ALA A 143 -8.22 -12.37 5.10
C ALA A 143 -9.06 -11.65 4.03
N SER A 144 -9.77 -10.60 4.44
CA SER A 144 -10.49 -9.66 3.58
C SER A 144 -9.75 -8.33 3.62
N GLN A 145 -9.46 -7.76 2.45
CA GLN A 145 -8.80 -6.47 2.35
C GLN A 145 -9.51 -5.61 1.31
N THR A 146 -9.82 -4.36 1.65
CA THR A 146 -10.31 -3.39 0.67
C THR A 146 -9.52 -2.10 0.73
N SER A 147 -9.21 -1.53 -0.43
CA SER A 147 -8.52 -0.25 -0.53
C SER A 147 -9.35 0.73 -1.34
N LEU A 148 -9.28 2.01 -1.00
CA LEU A 148 -9.92 3.10 -1.70
C LEU A 148 -8.98 4.30 -1.68
N ALA A 149 -8.71 4.91 -2.84
CA ALA A 149 -8.12 6.24 -2.93
C ALA A 149 -8.77 7.02 -4.08
N VAL A 150 -9.14 8.27 -3.83
CA VAL A 150 -9.92 9.13 -4.71
C VAL A 150 -9.31 10.50 -4.52
N TYR A 151 -8.74 11.15 -5.53
CA TYR A 151 -8.23 12.52 -5.39
C TYR A 151 -8.59 13.39 -6.59
N ASP A 152 -8.97 14.62 -6.30
CA ASP A 152 -9.16 15.73 -7.21
C ASP A 152 -8.26 16.88 -6.71
N ILE A 153 -7.16 17.10 -7.43
CA ILE A 153 -6.14 18.11 -7.12
C ILE A 153 -6.19 19.17 -8.22
N ALA A 154 -6.59 20.40 -7.88
CA ALA A 154 -6.61 21.53 -8.80
C ALA A 154 -5.48 22.51 -8.44
N TYR A 155 -4.48 22.58 -9.31
CA TYR A 155 -3.30 23.44 -9.19
C TYR A 155 -3.33 24.54 -10.24
N THR A 156 -2.89 25.76 -9.88
CA THR A 156 -2.86 26.91 -10.77
C THR A 156 -1.56 27.69 -10.58
N GLU A 157 -0.65 27.65 -11.56
CA GLU A 157 0.62 28.40 -11.54
C GLU A 157 0.54 29.73 -12.31
N TYR A 158 1.20 30.75 -11.75
CA TYR A 158 1.24 32.11 -12.29
C TYR A 158 2.62 32.41 -12.87
N LEU A 159 2.73 32.38 -14.20
CA LEU A 159 4.00 32.42 -14.91
C LEU A 159 4.27 33.78 -15.59
N ASP A 160 5.48 34.31 -15.42
CA ASP A 160 5.92 35.52 -16.13
C ASP A 160 6.23 35.25 -17.62
N SER A 161 6.52 36.31 -18.38
CA SER A 161 6.88 36.23 -19.81
C SER A 161 8.17 35.46 -20.15
N GLN A 162 8.83 34.86 -19.16
CA GLN A 162 9.98 33.96 -19.30
C GLN A 162 9.68 32.54 -18.76
N LEU A 163 8.41 32.25 -18.46
CA LEU A 163 7.91 31.04 -17.79
C LEU A 163 8.62 30.82 -16.45
N ARG A 164 8.63 31.86 -15.61
CA ARG A 164 9.09 31.84 -14.21
C ARG A 164 7.90 32.07 -13.29
N HIS A 165 7.84 31.33 -12.18
CA HIS A 165 6.79 31.45 -11.19
C HIS A 165 6.83 32.81 -10.48
N ILE A 166 5.67 33.45 -10.39
CA ILE A 166 5.34 34.53 -9.44
C ILE A 166 4.69 33.95 -8.18
N GLY A 167 4.00 32.83 -8.33
CA GLY A 167 3.33 32.08 -7.27
C GLY A 167 2.45 30.98 -7.88
N ALA A 168 1.70 30.29 -7.04
CA ALA A 168 0.67 29.34 -7.47
C ALA A 168 -0.41 29.18 -6.39
N ASP A 169 -1.55 28.60 -6.76
CA ASP A 169 -2.65 28.21 -5.87
C ASP A 169 -2.89 26.70 -5.97
N LEU A 170 -3.31 26.08 -4.87
CA LEU A 170 -3.67 24.67 -4.78
C LEU A 170 -5.02 24.50 -4.07
N ILE A 171 -5.87 23.63 -4.61
CA ILE A 171 -7.08 23.09 -3.97
C ILE A 171 -6.99 21.56 -4.05
N MET A 172 -7.24 20.86 -2.95
CA MET A 172 -7.08 19.40 -2.87
C MET A 172 -8.22 18.77 -2.06
N THR A 173 -8.87 17.74 -2.64
CA THR A 173 -9.96 16.96 -2.04
C THR A 173 -10.02 15.52 -2.57
N GLY A 174 -10.60 14.58 -1.82
CA GLY A 174 -10.93 13.18 -2.20
C GLY A 174 -10.41 12.11 -1.21
N SER A 175 -11.13 11.02 -0.95
CA SER A 175 -10.84 10.11 0.19
C SER A 175 -9.70 9.13 -0.02
N ALA A 176 -9.05 8.67 1.06
CA ALA A 176 -8.51 7.31 1.10
C ALA A 176 -9.03 6.51 2.30
N SER A 177 -9.24 5.21 2.11
CA SER A 177 -9.40 4.23 3.20
C SER A 177 -8.68 2.92 2.88
N GLN A 178 -8.32 2.21 3.93
CA GLN A 178 -7.74 0.88 3.89
C GLN A 178 -8.38 0.06 5.00
N ASP A 179 -9.10 -0.98 4.62
CA ASP A 179 -9.76 -1.92 5.50
C ASP A 179 -9.05 -3.28 5.39
N PHE A 180 -8.90 -3.98 6.51
CA PHE A 180 -8.32 -5.30 6.64
C PHE A 180 -9.04 -6.07 7.75
N GLU A 181 -9.48 -7.28 7.42
CA GLU A 181 -10.14 -8.23 8.30
C GLU A 181 -9.38 -9.55 8.17
N LEU A 182 -9.10 -10.23 9.28
CA LEU A 182 -8.44 -11.52 9.35
C LEU A 182 -9.21 -12.39 10.34
N GLU A 183 -9.38 -13.65 10.00
CA GLU A 183 -10.09 -14.67 10.77
C GLU A 183 -9.17 -15.91 10.74
N LEU A 184 -8.79 -16.42 11.90
CA LEU A 184 -7.86 -17.54 12.06
C LEU A 184 -8.41 -18.53 13.09
N GLU A 185 -9.07 -19.56 12.60
CA GLU A 185 -9.41 -20.74 13.41
C GLU A 185 -8.22 -21.71 13.43
N PHE A 186 -7.99 -22.38 14.55
CA PHE A 186 -7.14 -23.57 14.60
C PHE A 186 -7.61 -24.57 15.65
N GLU A 187 -7.56 -25.86 15.33
CA GLU A 187 -7.77 -26.99 16.25
C GLU A 187 -6.45 -27.76 16.41
N LEU A 188 -5.96 -27.88 17.65
CA LEU A 188 -4.81 -28.70 18.02
C LEU A 188 -5.31 -29.92 18.80
N ALA A 189 -5.00 -31.13 18.34
CA ALA A 189 -5.24 -32.35 19.12
C ALA A 189 -3.93 -32.97 19.60
N GLY A 190 -3.95 -33.62 20.76
CA GLY A 190 -2.79 -34.35 21.27
C GLY A 190 -3.12 -35.20 22.49
N GLY A 191 -2.71 -36.48 22.45
CA GLY A 191 -2.79 -37.38 23.61
C GLY A 191 -4.21 -37.81 24.02
N GLY A 192 -5.24 -37.37 23.28
CA GLY A 192 -6.66 -37.58 23.59
C GLY A 192 -7.40 -36.32 24.03
N GLU A 193 -6.69 -35.20 24.21
CA GLU A 193 -7.24 -33.86 24.41
C GLU A 193 -7.28 -33.08 23.07
N SER A 194 -8.08 -32.01 23.03
CA SER A 194 -8.24 -31.11 21.89
C SER A 194 -8.39 -29.66 22.36
N TYR A 195 -7.86 -28.71 21.60
CA TYR A 195 -7.85 -27.27 21.89
C TYR A 195 -8.21 -26.49 20.63
N ASP A 196 -9.34 -25.79 20.65
CA ASP A 196 -9.81 -24.90 19.58
C ASP A 196 -9.61 -23.42 19.94
N ALA A 197 -9.28 -22.61 18.92
CA ALA A 197 -9.22 -21.17 18.99
C ALA A 197 -9.74 -20.55 17.68
N ASP A 198 -10.43 -19.42 17.78
CA ASP A 198 -11.04 -18.67 16.68
C ASP A 198 -10.66 -17.20 16.88
N ILE A 199 -9.77 -16.67 16.02
CA ILE A 199 -9.14 -15.36 16.23
C ILE A 199 -9.54 -14.39 15.13
N GLU A 200 -10.52 -13.53 15.42
CA GLU A 200 -10.87 -12.36 14.60
C GLU A 200 -9.88 -11.21 14.87
N PHE A 201 -9.26 -10.65 13.83
CA PHE A 201 -8.51 -9.38 13.87
C PHE A 201 -9.03 -8.42 12.80
N GLY A 202 -9.40 -7.20 13.20
CA GLY A 202 -9.82 -6.13 12.30
C GLY A 202 -8.91 -4.91 12.41
N ALA A 203 -8.61 -4.28 11.28
CA ALA A 203 -7.91 -3.00 11.22
C ALA A 203 -8.44 -2.16 10.05
N SER A 204 -9.02 -1.00 10.34
CA SER A 204 -9.42 -0.01 9.34
C SER A 204 -8.79 1.35 9.59
N PHE A 205 -8.46 2.03 8.49
CA PHE A 205 -7.85 3.36 8.47
C PHE A 205 -8.50 4.20 7.38
N GLY A 206 -9.02 5.38 7.72
CA GLY A 206 -9.61 6.32 6.77
C GLY A 206 -9.02 7.72 6.93
N PHE A 207 -8.83 8.43 5.80
CA PHE A 207 -8.20 9.75 5.75
C PHE A 207 -8.98 10.73 4.87
N ASN A 208 -9.36 11.84 5.50
CA ASN A 208 -10.32 12.83 5.01
C ASN A 208 -9.76 14.26 5.14
N VAL A 209 -10.04 15.14 4.18
CA VAL A 209 -9.61 16.54 4.10
C VAL A 209 -10.67 17.30 3.31
N ASP A 210 -11.67 17.83 4.02
CA ASP A 210 -12.85 18.45 3.43
C ASP A 210 -12.46 19.60 2.49
N SER A 211 -11.33 20.23 2.79
CA SER A 211 -10.55 21.06 1.87
C SER A 211 -9.14 21.26 2.39
N ILE A 212 -8.13 21.11 1.54
CA ILE A 212 -6.89 21.90 1.60
C ILE A 212 -7.01 23.00 0.55
N THR A 213 -6.80 24.25 0.96
CA THR A 213 -6.69 25.39 0.04
C THR A 213 -5.50 26.24 0.44
N SER A 214 -4.53 26.41 -0.47
CA SER A 214 -3.32 27.17 -0.19
C SER A 214 -2.86 28.04 -1.35
N GLU A 215 -2.18 29.14 -1.00
CA GLU A 215 -1.46 30.01 -1.92
C GLU A 215 0.04 29.99 -1.60
N TRP A 216 0.84 29.98 -2.66
CA TRP A 216 2.27 30.24 -2.66
C TRP A 216 2.52 31.55 -3.41
N ARG A 217 3.32 32.44 -2.82
CA ARG A 217 3.75 33.71 -3.45
C ARG A 217 5.27 33.84 -3.32
N THR A 218 5.95 34.02 -4.46
CA THR A 218 7.40 34.28 -4.51
C THR A 218 7.70 35.74 -4.13
N THR A 219 8.92 36.02 -3.69
CA THR A 219 9.41 37.39 -3.43
C THR A 219 10.26 37.96 -4.58
N ASP A 220 10.74 37.11 -5.47
CA ASP A 220 11.48 37.41 -6.70
C ASP A 220 11.12 36.30 -7.72
N PRO A 221 10.87 36.57 -9.02
CA PRO A 221 10.33 35.54 -9.94
C PRO A 221 11.29 34.36 -10.24
N ILE A 222 10.82 33.12 -10.03
CA ILE A 222 11.65 31.90 -9.91
C ILE A 222 11.53 30.96 -11.12
N ASP A 223 12.65 30.57 -11.72
CA ASP A 223 12.68 29.62 -12.85
C ASP A 223 12.91 28.19 -12.36
N ILE A 224 11.84 27.50 -11.90
CA ILE A 224 11.91 26.06 -11.56
C ILE A 224 11.76 25.16 -12.80
N LEU A 225 11.07 25.63 -13.84
CA LEU A 225 10.78 24.86 -15.05
C LEU A 225 11.93 24.87 -16.07
N GLY A 226 12.64 25.98 -16.23
CA GLY A 226 13.77 26.10 -17.16
C GLY A 226 14.92 25.11 -16.90
N PRO A 227 15.29 24.84 -15.63
CA PRO A 227 16.23 23.78 -15.27
C PRO A 227 15.82 22.37 -15.71
N MET A 228 14.52 22.01 -15.71
CA MET A 228 14.04 20.67 -16.10
C MET A 228 14.44 20.30 -17.55
N SER A 229 14.58 21.28 -18.44
CA SER A 229 15.06 21.14 -19.82
C SER A 229 16.55 20.75 -19.98
N HIS A 230 17.30 20.52 -18.90
CA HIS A 230 18.75 20.26 -18.95
C HIS A 230 19.13 18.92 -18.30
N ASP A 231 20.03 18.15 -18.93
CA ASP A 231 20.49 16.84 -18.43
C ASP A 231 21.33 16.97 -17.15
N GLY A 232 21.13 16.04 -16.21
CA GLY A 232 21.94 15.92 -14.99
C GLY A 232 21.74 17.05 -13.98
N TYR A 233 20.49 17.51 -13.83
CA TYR A 233 20.10 18.52 -12.83
C TYR A 233 19.22 17.89 -11.75
N SER A 234 19.66 18.00 -10.50
CA SER A 234 18.76 17.96 -9.36
C SER A 234 18.27 19.38 -9.06
N GLY A 235 16.97 19.50 -8.79
CA GLY A 235 16.33 20.74 -8.35
C GLY A 235 16.40 20.95 -6.83
N ASP A 236 17.08 20.06 -6.10
CA ASP A 236 17.17 20.10 -4.63
C ASP A 236 17.73 21.43 -4.12
N ASP A 237 18.81 21.97 -4.70
CA ASP A 237 19.45 23.21 -4.26
C ASP A 237 18.69 24.52 -4.64
N LEU A 238 17.45 24.42 -5.16
CA LEU A 238 16.67 25.58 -5.63
C LEU A 238 16.00 26.36 -4.49
N CYS A 239 15.18 25.71 -3.66
CA CYS A 239 14.30 26.36 -2.67
C CYS A 239 14.78 26.31 -1.20
N TRP A 240 16.08 26.44 -0.98
CA TRP A 240 16.62 26.41 0.40
C TRP A 240 16.32 27.69 1.19
N GLY A 241 15.49 27.55 2.22
CA GLY A 241 15.08 28.61 3.14
C GLY A 241 14.12 29.61 2.49
N ASP A 242 14.08 30.85 3.01
CA ASP A 242 13.25 31.99 2.58
C ASP A 242 13.28 32.30 1.06
N ARG A 243 14.18 31.67 0.30
CA ARG A 243 14.43 31.89 -1.14
C ARG A 243 13.21 31.77 -2.03
N CYS A 244 12.35 30.79 -1.78
CA CYS A 244 11.17 30.58 -2.61
C CYS A 244 9.91 31.26 -2.06
N GLY A 245 10.00 31.93 -0.91
CA GLY A 245 8.85 32.48 -0.20
C GLY A 245 8.13 31.41 0.63
N MET A 246 6.87 31.69 0.95
CA MET A 246 6.08 30.90 1.90
C MET A 246 4.83 30.33 1.23
N VAL A 247 4.39 29.16 1.68
CA VAL A 247 3.04 28.64 1.44
C VAL A 247 2.17 29.05 2.62
N SER A 248 0.95 29.52 2.35
CA SER A 248 -0.06 29.74 3.37
C SER A 248 -1.40 29.19 2.95
N GLY A 249 -2.19 28.70 3.88
CA GLY A 249 -3.49 28.11 3.54
C GLY A 249 -4.34 27.80 4.75
N ASP A 250 -5.57 27.40 4.45
CA ASP A 250 -6.54 26.85 5.39
C ASP A 250 -6.73 25.35 5.10
N TYR A 251 -6.98 24.55 6.14
CA TYR A 251 -7.32 23.13 6.03
C TYR A 251 -8.52 22.74 6.91
N SER A 252 -9.26 21.73 6.50
CA SER A 252 -10.22 20.96 7.30
C SER A 252 -9.97 19.49 7.01
N VAL A 253 -9.70 18.68 8.03
CA VAL A 253 -9.20 17.30 7.92
C VAL A 253 -9.79 16.39 9.00
N SER A 254 -9.81 15.09 8.72
CA SER A 254 -10.05 14.06 9.72
C SER A 254 -9.35 12.74 9.37
N ALA A 255 -9.11 11.93 10.39
CA ALA A 255 -8.70 10.55 10.25
C ALA A 255 -9.59 9.68 11.14
N GLU A 256 -9.97 8.52 10.64
CA GLU A 256 -10.71 7.51 11.36
C GLU A 256 -9.86 6.24 11.43
N TYR A 257 -9.91 5.56 12.57
CA TYR A 257 -9.27 4.26 12.74
C TYR A 257 -10.14 3.36 13.60
N ALA A 258 -10.12 2.07 13.30
CA ALA A 258 -10.63 1.04 14.20
C ALA A 258 -9.68 -0.16 14.21
N PHE A 259 -9.49 -0.73 15.39
CA PHE A 259 -8.79 -1.98 15.62
C PHE A 259 -9.69 -2.90 16.44
N SER A 260 -9.74 -4.16 16.05
CA SER A 260 -10.34 -5.22 16.86
C SER A 260 -9.42 -6.44 16.93
N LEU A 261 -9.40 -7.11 18.07
CA LEU A 261 -8.85 -8.45 18.26
C LEU A 261 -9.79 -9.18 19.19
N ALA A 262 -10.34 -10.31 18.78
CA ALA A 262 -11.29 -11.09 19.58
C ALA A 262 -10.95 -12.58 19.57
N GLY A 263 -11.64 -13.35 20.41
CA GLY A 263 -11.63 -14.81 20.40
C GLY A 263 -10.33 -15.51 20.85
N ILE A 264 -9.31 -14.76 21.29
CA ILE A 264 -8.13 -15.37 21.94
C ILE A 264 -8.57 -16.19 23.17
N PRO A 265 -8.21 -17.49 23.26
CA PRO A 265 -8.61 -18.38 24.36
C PRO A 265 -7.94 -18.00 25.69
N THR A 266 -8.62 -17.15 26.46
CA THR A 266 -8.15 -16.60 27.74
C THR A 266 -8.28 -17.57 28.92
N GLU A 267 -9.36 -18.37 28.99
CA GLU A 267 -9.60 -19.28 30.12
C GLU A 267 -8.50 -20.36 30.27
N GLU A 268 -7.91 -20.81 29.15
CA GLU A 268 -6.81 -21.80 29.12
C GLU A 268 -5.42 -21.18 29.45
N LEU A 269 -5.35 -19.85 29.58
CA LEU A 269 -4.15 -19.13 30.02
C LEU A 269 -4.24 -18.68 31.49
N ASP A 270 -5.27 -19.11 32.23
CA ASP A 270 -5.69 -18.62 33.57
C ASP A 270 -5.96 -17.09 33.62
N LEU A 271 -6.22 -16.49 32.44
CA LEU A 271 -6.61 -15.10 32.27
C LEU A 271 -8.13 -14.94 32.42
N SER A 272 -8.61 -13.73 32.66
CA SER A 272 -10.06 -13.50 32.75
C SER A 272 -10.74 -13.59 31.37
N ALA A 273 -11.96 -14.16 31.35
CA ALA A 273 -12.77 -14.17 30.13
C ALA A 273 -13.01 -12.74 29.64
N ASP A 274 -12.89 -12.54 28.33
CA ASP A 274 -12.87 -11.25 27.63
C ASP A 274 -11.58 -10.40 27.84
N ALA A 275 -10.53 -10.86 28.56
CA ALA A 275 -9.31 -10.06 28.81
C ALA A 275 -8.49 -9.69 27.57
N LEU A 276 -8.69 -10.40 26.46
CA LEU A 276 -8.05 -10.18 25.17
C LEU A 276 -9.03 -9.79 24.05
N ASP A 277 -10.29 -9.46 24.39
CA ASP A 277 -11.24 -8.81 23.49
C ASP A 277 -10.95 -7.29 23.45
N ILE A 278 -10.19 -6.88 22.45
CA ILE A 278 -9.75 -5.51 22.23
C ILE A 278 -10.64 -4.90 21.15
N SER A 279 -11.27 -3.75 21.43
CA SER A 279 -11.96 -2.94 20.42
C SER A 279 -11.69 -1.45 20.67
N ILE A 280 -10.83 -0.87 19.81
CA ILE A 280 -10.40 0.53 19.89
C ILE A 280 -10.84 1.23 18.59
N SER A 281 -11.55 2.36 18.68
CA SER A 281 -11.87 3.17 17.50
C SER A 281 -12.12 4.63 17.84
N ASP A 282 -11.60 5.56 17.05
CA ASP A 282 -11.92 7.00 17.15
C ASP A 282 -11.98 7.69 15.76
N THR A 283 -12.50 8.91 15.74
CA THR A 283 -12.53 9.79 14.57
C THR A 283 -12.00 11.18 14.93
N VAL A 284 -10.72 11.38 14.65
CA VAL A 284 -9.99 12.61 14.92
C VAL A 284 -10.34 13.64 13.85
N THR A 285 -10.74 14.85 14.24
CA THR A 285 -10.97 15.97 13.30
C THR A 285 -10.11 17.16 13.66
N SER A 286 -9.57 17.85 12.65
CA SER A 286 -8.71 19.03 12.81
C SER A 286 -8.99 20.04 11.70
N ALA A 287 -8.98 21.33 12.03
CA ALA A 287 -9.15 22.40 11.05
C ALA A 287 -8.39 23.63 11.52
N GLY A 288 -7.65 24.26 10.60
CA GLY A 288 -6.66 25.26 10.96
C GLY A 288 -6.14 26.03 9.75
N ALA A 289 -5.10 26.81 9.99
CA ALA A 289 -4.38 27.57 8.97
C ALA A 289 -2.88 27.51 9.25
N PHE A 290 -2.07 27.46 8.18
CA PHE A 290 -0.63 27.23 8.24
C PHE A 290 0.15 28.30 7.45
N PHE A 291 1.45 28.42 7.73
CA PHE A 291 2.34 29.42 7.12
C PHE A 291 3.80 28.93 7.10
N GLU A 292 4.15 28.11 6.13
CA GLU A 292 5.41 27.35 6.08
C GLU A 292 6.32 27.74 4.91
N GLU A 293 7.61 27.43 5.03
CA GLU A 293 8.59 27.66 3.95
C GLU A 293 8.25 26.78 2.73
N PHE A 294 8.22 27.35 1.52
CA PHE A 294 8.03 26.55 0.30
C PHE A 294 9.31 25.79 -0.05
N ASP A 295 9.24 24.46 0.00
CA ASP A 295 10.28 23.55 -0.50
C ASP A 295 9.74 22.70 -1.66
N THR A 296 10.59 22.38 -2.63
CA THR A 296 10.31 21.44 -3.71
C THR A 296 11.59 20.92 -4.35
N GLY A 297 11.50 19.76 -4.99
CA GLY A 297 12.57 19.18 -5.78
C GLY A 297 12.08 18.67 -7.13
N PHE A 298 13.02 18.55 -8.06
CA PHE A 298 12.89 17.67 -9.21
C PHE A 298 14.21 16.91 -9.43
N TYR A 299 14.16 15.84 -10.22
CA TYR A 299 15.35 15.18 -10.77
C TYR A 299 15.22 15.10 -12.29
N SER A 300 16.29 15.37 -13.03
CA SER A 300 16.40 15.11 -14.47
C SER A 300 17.56 14.17 -14.79
N SER A 301 17.34 13.24 -15.73
CA SER A 301 18.37 12.26 -16.11
C SER A 301 19.60 12.89 -16.75
N ASP A 302 20.77 12.29 -16.55
CA ASP A 302 22.07 12.68 -17.11
C ASP A 302 22.19 12.49 -18.64
N ARG A 303 21.10 12.10 -19.31
CA ARG A 303 21.01 11.95 -20.76
C ARG A 303 19.59 12.23 -21.28
N THR A 304 19.53 12.91 -22.43
CA THR A 304 18.36 12.95 -23.34
C THR A 304 18.77 12.42 -24.72
N PRO A 305 18.07 11.42 -25.30
CA PRO A 305 16.90 10.75 -24.75
C PRO A 305 17.24 9.85 -23.55
N ALA A 306 16.30 9.71 -22.64
CA ALA A 306 16.48 8.92 -21.41
C ALA A 306 16.48 7.40 -21.67
N CYS A 307 15.74 6.94 -22.68
CA CYS A 307 15.51 5.54 -23.01
C CYS A 307 16.02 5.15 -24.41
N ASN A 308 16.25 3.85 -24.62
CA ASN A 308 16.64 3.31 -25.92
C ASN A 308 15.48 3.43 -26.92
N GLY A 309 15.78 3.37 -28.23
CA GLY A 309 14.79 3.50 -29.32
C GLY A 309 14.37 4.94 -29.66
N LEU A 310 14.34 5.83 -28.67
CA LEU A 310 13.91 7.22 -28.81
C LEU A 310 15.02 8.13 -29.40
N ASN A 311 14.64 9.32 -29.89
CA ASN A 311 15.55 10.39 -30.29
C ASN A 311 15.41 11.60 -29.33
N PRO A 312 16.34 12.60 -29.33
CA PRO A 312 16.26 13.76 -28.44
C PRO A 312 15.03 14.66 -28.65
N SER A 313 14.34 14.52 -29.77
CA SER A 313 13.10 15.19 -30.16
C SER A 313 12.33 14.22 -31.06
N MET A 314 11.03 14.09 -30.81
CA MET A 314 10.09 13.18 -31.47
C MET A 314 8.73 13.88 -31.64
N ASP A 315 7.95 13.51 -32.65
CA ASP A 315 6.54 13.93 -32.77
C ASP A 315 5.64 12.89 -32.07
N ALA A 316 4.75 13.32 -31.17
CA ALA A 316 3.82 12.45 -30.41
C ALA A 316 2.36 12.84 -30.61
N ASP A 317 1.46 11.87 -30.84
CA ASP A 317 0.01 12.11 -30.87
C ASP A 317 -0.55 12.10 -29.44
N LEU A 318 -0.97 13.27 -28.97
CA LEU A 318 -1.56 13.47 -27.65
C LEU A 318 -3.10 13.64 -27.72
N GLY A 319 -3.72 13.06 -28.76
CA GLY A 319 -5.16 13.12 -29.02
C GLY A 319 -5.63 14.51 -29.44
N GLN A 320 -4.78 15.25 -30.16
CA GLN A 320 -4.97 16.65 -30.56
C GLN A 320 -5.10 16.79 -32.09
N ASP A 321 -5.44 17.98 -32.58
CA ASP A 321 -5.56 18.30 -34.02
C ASP A 321 -4.21 18.19 -34.79
N ALA A 322 -3.08 18.08 -34.08
CA ALA A 322 -1.73 17.84 -34.61
C ALA A 322 -0.78 17.26 -33.54
N ASP A 323 0.22 16.50 -33.99
CA ASP A 323 1.33 15.94 -33.21
C ASP A 323 2.14 17.03 -32.47
N VAL A 324 2.68 16.73 -31.29
CA VAL A 324 3.49 17.64 -30.46
C VAL A 324 4.97 17.24 -30.50
N GLU A 325 5.88 18.22 -30.69
CA GLU A 325 7.34 18.00 -30.71
C GLU A 325 7.88 17.88 -29.27
N VAL A 326 8.04 16.64 -28.78
CA VAL A 326 8.42 16.32 -27.40
C VAL A 326 9.87 15.89 -27.26
N GLN A 327 10.49 16.24 -26.12
CA GLN A 327 11.79 15.73 -25.70
C GLN A 327 11.61 14.53 -24.76
N CYS A 328 12.09 13.36 -25.18
CA CYS A 328 11.97 12.11 -24.43
C CYS A 328 13.00 12.01 -23.29
N ARG A 329 12.64 12.56 -22.13
CA ARG A 329 13.51 12.85 -20.99
C ARG A 329 12.94 12.22 -19.72
N GLN A 330 13.77 11.71 -18.80
CA GLN A 330 13.28 11.37 -17.46
C GLN A 330 13.32 12.63 -16.61
N VAL A 331 12.13 13.13 -16.23
CA VAL A 331 11.95 14.11 -15.17
C VAL A 331 11.03 13.52 -14.11
N VAL A 332 11.31 13.80 -12.84
CA VAL A 332 10.42 13.50 -11.70
C VAL A 332 10.31 14.79 -10.88
N PRO A 333 9.12 15.25 -10.46
CA PRO A 333 7.79 14.67 -10.69
C PRO A 333 7.34 14.70 -12.16
N VAL A 334 6.23 14.00 -12.48
CA VAL A 334 5.60 13.94 -13.81
C VAL A 334 4.63 15.10 -14.09
N PHE A 335 4.72 16.15 -13.27
CA PHE A 335 3.90 17.38 -13.29
C PHE A 335 4.78 18.56 -12.82
N SER A 336 4.22 19.77 -12.71
CA SER A 336 4.98 20.95 -12.25
C SER A 336 5.57 20.72 -10.85
N PRO A 337 6.88 20.98 -10.60
CA PRO A 337 7.44 20.88 -9.25
C PRO A 337 6.79 21.86 -8.25
N GLY A 338 6.14 22.93 -8.75
CA GLY A 338 5.33 23.81 -7.92
C GLY A 338 4.12 23.10 -7.30
N LEU A 339 3.49 22.17 -8.02
CA LEU A 339 2.40 21.32 -7.53
C LEU A 339 2.92 20.37 -6.45
N LEU A 340 4.05 19.68 -6.70
CA LEU A 340 4.67 18.78 -5.72
C LEU A 340 4.97 19.49 -4.40
N GLY A 341 5.60 20.67 -4.47
CA GLY A 341 5.96 21.44 -3.27
C GLY A 341 4.74 21.92 -2.49
N MET A 342 3.75 22.48 -3.18
CA MET A 342 2.52 22.94 -2.50
C MET A 342 1.72 21.77 -1.92
N ALA A 343 1.59 20.64 -2.62
CA ALA A 343 0.88 19.47 -2.12
C ALA A 343 1.59 18.88 -0.88
N ALA A 344 2.91 18.69 -0.97
CA ALA A 344 3.71 18.17 0.14
C ALA A 344 3.68 19.08 1.38
N VAL A 345 3.88 20.40 1.21
CA VAL A 345 3.85 21.35 2.34
C VAL A 345 2.45 21.47 2.93
N SER A 346 1.41 21.62 2.11
CA SER A 346 0.03 21.80 2.61
C SER A 346 -0.47 20.57 3.35
N THR A 347 -0.18 19.38 2.80
CA THR A 347 -0.56 18.10 3.41
C THR A 347 0.25 17.83 4.67
N ALA A 348 1.56 18.11 4.67
CA ALA A 348 2.38 18.00 5.88
C ALA A 348 1.81 18.89 7.00
N SER A 349 1.61 20.19 6.77
CA SER A 349 1.05 21.11 7.78
C SER A 349 -0.30 20.65 8.33
N ALA A 350 -1.21 20.19 7.46
CA ALA A 350 -2.54 19.75 7.86
C ALA A 350 -2.54 18.54 8.81
N PHE A 351 -1.50 17.70 8.76
CA PHE A 351 -1.38 16.52 9.62
C PHE A 351 -0.36 16.68 10.76
N THR A 352 0.72 17.46 10.60
CA THR A 352 1.75 17.65 11.65
C THR A 352 1.44 18.78 12.62
N ASP A 353 0.73 19.84 12.21
CA ASP A 353 0.32 20.91 13.14
C ASP A 353 -0.95 20.54 13.93
N SER A 354 -1.54 19.39 13.59
CA SER A 354 -2.73 18.85 14.23
C SER A 354 -2.38 18.23 15.58
N SER A 355 -2.46 19.02 16.64
CA SER A 355 -2.41 18.52 18.02
C SER A 355 -3.55 17.53 18.35
N ALA A 356 -4.53 17.37 17.46
CA ALA A 356 -5.56 16.34 17.56
C ALA A 356 -5.03 14.97 17.09
N PHE A 357 -4.24 14.91 15.99
CA PHE A 357 -3.59 13.66 15.57
C PHE A 357 -2.43 13.28 16.51
N GLU A 358 -1.65 14.25 17.00
CA GLU A 358 -0.63 13.98 18.03
C GLU A 358 -1.25 13.39 19.30
N ALA A 359 -2.36 13.98 19.79
CA ALA A 359 -3.07 13.48 20.96
C ALA A 359 -3.72 12.10 20.73
N ALA A 360 -4.30 11.84 19.56
CA ALA A 360 -4.91 10.54 19.27
C ALA A 360 -3.89 9.42 19.10
N ILE A 361 -2.68 9.72 18.59
CA ILE A 361 -1.56 8.77 18.58
C ILE A 361 -1.07 8.51 20.01
N GLU A 362 -1.01 9.53 20.87
CA GLU A 362 -0.71 9.38 22.31
C GLU A 362 -1.80 8.55 23.04
N GLU A 363 -3.08 8.77 22.72
CA GLU A 363 -4.23 8.06 23.30
C GLU A 363 -4.30 6.59 22.84
N LEU A 364 -4.18 6.30 21.54
CA LEU A 364 -4.07 4.93 21.01
C LEU A 364 -2.84 4.19 21.57
N THR A 365 -1.69 4.86 21.67
CA THR A 365 -0.49 4.26 22.27
C THR A 365 -0.72 3.95 23.75
N HIS A 366 -1.37 4.85 24.50
CA HIS A 366 -1.71 4.63 25.90
C HIS A 366 -2.75 3.51 26.10
N GLU A 367 -3.75 3.36 25.21
CA GLU A 367 -4.70 2.24 25.32
C GLU A 367 -4.01 0.90 25.05
N LEU A 368 -3.15 0.81 24.03
CA LEU A 368 -2.34 -0.38 23.75
C LEU A 368 -1.30 -0.68 24.85
N GLU A 369 -0.64 0.34 25.40
CA GLU A 369 0.27 0.17 26.56
C GLU A 369 -0.49 -0.25 27.83
N SER A 370 -1.71 0.26 28.07
CA SER A 370 -2.54 -0.13 29.21
C SER A 370 -2.98 -1.58 29.13
N ILE A 371 -3.39 -2.04 27.94
CA ILE A 371 -3.74 -3.46 27.72
C ILE A 371 -2.49 -4.33 27.97
N GLY A 372 -1.30 -3.89 27.54
CA GLY A 372 -0.04 -4.56 27.85
C GLY A 372 0.26 -4.64 29.35
N GLU A 373 0.06 -3.55 30.11
CA GLU A 373 0.24 -3.55 31.57
C GLU A 373 -0.80 -4.43 32.30
N ASP A 374 -2.09 -4.37 31.90
CA ASP A 374 -3.16 -5.20 32.49
C ASP A 374 -2.90 -6.71 32.25
N LEU A 375 -2.40 -7.09 31.07
CA LEU A 375 -2.01 -8.47 30.75
C LEU A 375 -0.74 -8.92 31.48
N GLU A 376 0.26 -8.04 31.66
CA GLU A 376 1.41 -8.35 32.51
C GLU A 376 1.00 -8.56 33.97
N ASP A 377 0.03 -7.80 34.50
CA ASP A 377 -0.46 -7.99 35.88
C ASP A 377 -1.30 -9.28 36.03
N GLU A 378 -2.24 -9.61 35.11
CA GLU A 378 -2.98 -10.90 35.17
C GLU A 378 -2.02 -12.11 35.06
N ALA A 379 -1.08 -12.10 34.11
CA ALA A 379 -0.12 -13.19 33.93
C ALA A 379 0.89 -13.35 35.09
N ASN A 380 1.03 -12.34 35.97
CA ASN A 380 1.88 -12.44 37.17
C ASN A 380 1.14 -12.86 38.44
N ASP A 381 -0.16 -12.59 38.60
CA ASP A 381 -0.91 -12.97 39.82
C ASP A 381 -1.05 -14.50 39.98
N GLY A 382 -0.89 -15.26 38.89
CA GLY A 382 -0.81 -16.74 38.88
C GLY A 382 0.52 -17.35 39.40
N ASN A 383 1.61 -16.57 39.56
CA ASN A 383 2.98 -17.10 39.73
C ASN A 383 3.57 -16.97 41.16
N ASP A 384 2.75 -16.79 42.22
CA ASP A 384 3.23 -16.68 43.63
C ASP A 384 2.94 -17.95 44.48
N SER A 385 3.08 -19.14 43.88
CA SER A 385 2.90 -20.46 44.54
C SER A 385 4.21 -21.15 44.94
N ALA A 386 5.35 -20.44 44.95
CA ALA A 386 6.68 -20.94 45.32
C ALA A 386 6.86 -21.35 46.81
N ALA A 387 5.76 -21.66 47.50
CA ALA A 387 5.70 -22.16 48.87
C ALA A 387 4.53 -23.13 49.12
N ASP A 388 3.84 -23.61 48.07
CA ASP A 388 2.77 -24.61 48.24
C ASP A 388 3.30 -25.99 48.66
N VAL A 389 2.41 -26.74 49.31
CA VAL A 389 2.71 -28.02 49.96
C VAL A 389 1.70 -29.07 49.50
N PHE A 390 2.17 -30.00 48.69
CA PHE A 390 1.40 -31.18 48.31
C PHE A 390 1.25 -32.13 49.50
N VAL A 391 0.08 -32.77 49.60
CA VAL A 391 -0.24 -33.71 50.69
C VAL A 391 -0.49 -35.08 50.08
N CYS A 392 0.45 -35.99 50.29
CA CYS A 392 0.38 -37.40 49.88
C CYS A 392 -0.90 -38.06 50.41
N ASP A 393 -1.36 -39.13 49.76
CA ASP A 393 -2.59 -39.85 50.12
C ASP A 393 -2.49 -40.52 51.52
N ASP A 394 -1.27 -40.86 51.98
CA ASP A 394 -0.98 -41.28 53.36
C ASP A 394 -1.02 -40.15 54.43
N GLY A 395 -1.05 -38.89 54.00
CA GLY A 395 -1.06 -37.68 54.83
C GLY A 395 0.33 -37.10 55.14
N THR A 396 1.37 -37.47 54.40
CA THR A 396 2.69 -36.82 54.40
C THR A 396 2.65 -35.49 53.63
N GLU A 397 3.45 -34.51 54.03
CA GLU A 397 3.56 -33.18 53.41
C GLU A 397 4.90 -33.05 52.67
N ILE A 398 4.88 -32.77 51.37
CA ILE A 398 6.06 -32.52 50.52
C ILE A 398 5.93 -31.16 49.79
N PRO A 399 7.02 -30.56 49.27
CA PRO A 399 6.93 -29.36 48.43
C PRO A 399 6.29 -29.69 47.08
N SER A 400 5.48 -28.79 46.51
CA SER A 400 4.82 -29.06 45.21
C SER A 400 5.76 -29.25 44.02
N TYR A 401 7.05 -28.88 44.14
CA TYR A 401 8.07 -29.14 43.11
C TYR A 401 8.74 -30.53 43.24
N TRP A 402 8.22 -31.40 44.12
CA TRP A 402 8.53 -32.84 44.21
C TRP A 402 7.29 -33.68 43.84
N VAL A 403 6.44 -33.17 42.94
CA VAL A 403 5.31 -33.88 42.34
C VAL A 403 5.62 -34.01 40.85
N ASN A 404 5.46 -35.21 40.29
CA ASN A 404 5.87 -35.54 38.91
C ASN A 404 7.34 -35.13 38.60
N ASP A 405 8.25 -35.33 39.56
CA ASP A 405 9.69 -35.00 39.50
C ASP A 405 10.54 -36.19 38.96
N GLY A 406 10.00 -37.41 39.03
CA GLY A 406 10.58 -38.65 38.52
C GLY A 406 11.22 -39.54 39.60
N GLU A 407 11.22 -39.15 40.87
CA GLU A 407 11.67 -39.95 42.01
C GLU A 407 10.57 -40.04 43.11
N GLU A 408 10.39 -41.23 43.70
CA GLU A 408 9.34 -41.53 44.70
C GLU A 408 9.66 -40.89 46.08
N ASP A 409 9.15 -39.67 46.34
CA ASP A 409 9.39 -38.91 47.59
C ASP A 409 8.20 -38.99 48.58
N CYS A 410 6.96 -39.18 48.13
CA CYS A 410 5.83 -39.62 48.95
C CYS A 410 6.01 -41.10 49.36
N PRO A 411 5.80 -41.49 50.63
CA PRO A 411 6.02 -42.88 51.10
C PRO A 411 5.11 -43.97 50.50
N ASP A 412 4.17 -43.59 49.64
CA ASP A 412 3.20 -44.42 48.94
C ASP A 412 3.20 -44.23 47.40
N GLY A 413 4.04 -43.33 46.86
CA GLY A 413 4.10 -42.98 45.44
C GLY A 413 2.88 -42.21 44.93
N SER A 414 2.21 -41.42 45.78
CA SER A 414 1.05 -40.59 45.39
C SER A 414 1.41 -39.20 44.83
N ASP A 415 2.71 -38.91 44.73
CA ASP A 415 3.38 -37.80 44.04
C ASP A 415 3.74 -38.11 42.58
N GLU A 416 3.86 -39.39 42.23
CA GLU A 416 4.35 -39.87 40.93
C GLU A 416 3.26 -40.66 40.19
N TYR A 417 2.43 -39.95 39.39
CA TYR A 417 1.29 -40.57 38.72
C TYR A 417 1.71 -41.44 37.52
N GLY A 418 1.49 -42.75 37.65
CA GLY A 418 2.01 -43.74 36.71
C GLY A 418 1.22 -43.87 35.40
N THR A 419 1.70 -43.22 34.33
CA THR A 419 1.47 -43.60 32.91
C THR A 419 0.02 -43.55 32.37
N GLU A 420 -0.86 -42.77 33.01
CA GLU A 420 -2.06 -42.22 32.39
C GLU A 420 -1.96 -40.69 32.60
N LEU A 421 -1.34 -39.98 31.65
CA LEU A 421 -1.37 -38.52 31.60
C LEU A 421 -2.76 -38.05 31.18
N ASP A 422 -3.21 -36.90 31.68
CA ASP A 422 -4.40 -36.19 31.21
C ASP A 422 -4.13 -34.69 31.00
N GLY A 423 -5.02 -34.00 30.28
CA GLY A 423 -4.90 -32.56 30.00
C GLY A 423 -3.60 -32.18 29.26
N ALA A 424 -3.06 -31.00 29.61
CA ALA A 424 -1.89 -30.42 28.96
C ALA A 424 -0.64 -31.32 29.03
N GLU A 425 -0.48 -32.17 30.05
CA GLU A 425 0.66 -33.09 30.12
C GLU A 425 0.58 -34.19 29.04
N ALA A 426 -0.63 -34.74 28.79
CA ALA A 426 -0.86 -35.72 27.72
C ALA A 426 -0.65 -35.12 26.33
N MET A 427 -1.12 -33.88 26.13
CA MET A 427 -0.91 -33.14 24.88
C MET A 427 0.58 -32.88 24.64
N LEU A 428 1.33 -32.42 25.65
CA LEU A 428 2.77 -32.17 25.54
C LEU A 428 3.60 -33.44 25.28
N GLU A 429 3.23 -34.60 25.85
CA GLU A 429 3.91 -35.87 25.51
C GLU A 429 3.64 -36.27 24.05
N ALA A 430 2.38 -36.26 23.61
CA ALA A 430 2.02 -36.62 22.24
C ALA A 430 2.70 -35.72 21.20
N TRP A 431 2.71 -34.40 21.44
CA TRP A 431 3.40 -33.43 20.58
C TRP A 431 4.92 -33.58 20.60
N SER A 432 5.52 -34.02 21.70
CA SER A 432 6.96 -34.32 21.79
C SER A 432 7.35 -35.66 21.12
N GLU A 433 6.41 -36.57 20.90
CA GLU A 433 6.61 -37.80 20.10
C GLU A 433 6.16 -37.66 18.62
N SER A 434 5.60 -36.51 18.23
CA SER A 434 5.00 -36.27 16.91
C SER A 434 5.97 -36.30 15.72
N ASP A 435 5.45 -36.55 14.50
CA ASP A 435 6.26 -36.53 13.27
C ASP A 435 6.41 -35.14 12.61
N LEU A 436 5.72 -34.12 13.16
CA LEU A 436 5.57 -32.77 12.62
C LEU A 436 6.89 -32.10 12.20
N GLU A 437 7.94 -32.16 13.03
CA GLU A 437 9.26 -31.59 12.70
C GLU A 437 9.79 -32.17 11.39
N SER A 438 9.68 -33.50 11.20
CA SER A 438 10.14 -34.20 10.00
C SER A 438 9.20 -34.03 8.80
N THR A 439 7.91 -33.83 9.05
CA THR A 439 6.92 -33.49 8.01
C THR A 439 7.15 -32.07 7.50
N MET A 440 7.49 -31.11 8.36
CA MET A 440 7.88 -29.74 7.97
C MET A 440 9.27 -29.69 7.31
N GLU A 441 10.25 -30.49 7.74
CA GLU A 441 11.51 -30.67 6.98
C GLU A 441 11.23 -31.18 5.56
N THR A 442 10.38 -32.22 5.43
CA THR A 442 10.00 -32.79 4.13
C THR A 442 9.26 -31.79 3.24
N PHE A 443 8.38 -30.97 3.82
CA PHE A 443 7.65 -29.91 3.13
C PHE A 443 8.58 -28.86 2.53
N ILE A 444 9.53 -28.36 3.33
CA ILE A 444 10.49 -27.34 2.88
C ILE A 444 11.44 -27.92 1.82
N GLU A 445 11.96 -29.15 2.00
CA GLU A 445 12.75 -29.82 0.95
C GLU A 445 11.96 -29.99 -0.35
N ALA A 446 10.67 -30.36 -0.28
CA ALA A 446 9.82 -30.53 -1.45
C ALA A 446 9.49 -29.19 -2.15
N LEU A 447 9.22 -28.14 -1.39
CA LEU A 447 8.91 -26.81 -1.92
C LEU A 447 10.14 -26.16 -2.58
N GLU A 448 11.34 -26.30 -1.98
CA GLU A 448 12.59 -25.85 -2.59
C GLU A 448 12.89 -26.57 -3.91
N ASP A 449 12.69 -27.90 -3.99
CA ASP A 449 12.89 -28.71 -5.21
C ASP A 449 11.86 -28.38 -6.33
N LEU A 450 10.68 -27.84 -5.99
CA LEU A 450 9.61 -27.50 -6.94
C LEU A 450 9.76 -26.08 -7.51
N LEU A 451 9.97 -25.08 -6.64
CA LEU A 451 10.08 -23.68 -7.06
C LEU A 451 11.27 -23.40 -7.99
N ASP A 452 12.35 -24.20 -7.94
CA ASP A 452 13.51 -24.07 -8.85
C ASP A 452 13.19 -24.48 -10.31
N ASP A 453 12.13 -25.26 -10.55
CA ASP A 453 11.70 -25.71 -11.89
C ASP A 453 10.65 -24.75 -12.54
N HIS A 454 9.98 -23.90 -11.76
CA HIS A 454 8.88 -23.03 -12.24
C HIS A 454 9.21 -21.54 -12.45
N VAL A 455 10.42 -21.06 -12.11
CA VAL A 455 10.85 -19.71 -12.51
C VAL A 455 11.14 -19.68 -14.02
N SER A 456 10.18 -19.18 -14.80
CA SER A 456 10.36 -18.99 -16.23
C SER A 456 11.17 -17.72 -16.53
N ASN A 457 11.64 -17.58 -17.78
CA ASN A 457 12.20 -16.29 -18.24
C ASN A 457 11.04 -15.29 -18.42
N PRO A 458 11.01 -14.14 -17.71
CA PRO A 458 9.97 -13.13 -17.90
C PRO A 458 9.90 -12.64 -19.35
N ALA A 459 8.72 -12.23 -19.78
CA ALA A 459 8.51 -11.62 -21.09
C ALA A 459 9.09 -10.19 -21.15
N ILE A 460 9.17 -9.53 -20.00
CA ILE A 460 9.72 -8.19 -19.80
C ILE A 460 11.04 -8.26 -19.01
N ASP A 461 12.10 -7.65 -19.54
CA ASP A 461 13.34 -7.44 -18.77
C ASP A 461 13.21 -6.15 -17.96
N LEU A 462 12.87 -6.27 -16.67
CA LEU A 462 12.72 -5.15 -15.74
C LEU A 462 14.03 -4.37 -15.51
N GLU A 463 15.22 -4.92 -15.79
CA GLU A 463 16.48 -4.17 -15.76
C GLU A 463 16.73 -3.35 -17.04
N GLN A 464 15.96 -3.62 -18.11
CA GLN A 464 16.00 -2.86 -19.37
C GLN A 464 14.75 -2.02 -19.62
N GLY A 465 13.72 -2.18 -18.79
CA GLY A 465 12.56 -1.29 -18.72
C GLY A 465 12.96 0.16 -18.40
N CYS A 466 12.34 1.11 -19.08
CA CYS A 466 12.70 2.52 -18.98
C CYS A 466 11.47 3.43 -19.16
N LEU A 467 10.93 3.91 -18.05
CA LEU A 467 9.94 4.99 -18.03
C LEU A 467 10.60 6.32 -18.41
N THR A 468 9.98 7.10 -19.30
CA THR A 468 10.37 8.48 -19.63
C THR A 468 9.16 9.41 -19.52
N THR A 469 9.41 10.69 -19.20
CA THR A 469 8.44 11.76 -19.47
C THR A 469 8.60 12.29 -20.89
N LEU A 470 7.55 12.89 -21.41
CA LEU A 470 7.52 13.64 -22.67
C LEU A 470 7.47 15.12 -22.32
N TRP A 471 8.51 15.88 -22.68
CA TRP A 471 8.68 17.28 -22.28
C TRP A 471 8.50 18.22 -23.47
N ASP A 472 7.48 19.09 -23.42
CA ASP A 472 7.37 20.22 -24.35
C ASP A 472 8.36 21.32 -23.90
N SER A 473 9.36 21.57 -24.75
CA SER A 473 10.41 22.56 -24.46
C SER A 473 10.07 24.01 -24.84
N SER A 474 8.95 24.22 -25.52
CA SER A 474 8.34 25.52 -25.84
C SER A 474 7.61 26.05 -24.61
N GLU A 475 6.69 25.24 -24.10
CA GLU A 475 5.80 25.62 -22.98
C GLU A 475 6.36 25.22 -21.61
N LYS A 476 7.51 24.54 -21.58
CA LYS A 476 8.17 23.99 -20.38
C LYS A 476 7.22 23.15 -19.52
N MET A 477 6.60 22.13 -20.09
CA MET A 477 5.66 21.25 -19.38
C MET A 477 5.82 19.78 -19.76
N ILE A 478 5.39 18.90 -18.85
CA ILE A 478 5.34 17.46 -19.08
C ILE A 478 3.98 17.15 -19.70
N VAL A 479 4.00 16.57 -20.90
CA VAL A 479 2.80 16.38 -21.74
C VAL A 479 2.37 14.90 -21.87
N GLY A 480 3.04 14.02 -21.14
CA GLY A 480 2.77 12.58 -21.10
C GLY A 480 3.95 11.80 -20.54
N ILE A 481 3.78 10.47 -20.46
CA ILE A 481 4.83 9.50 -20.14
C ILE A 481 4.87 8.41 -21.21
N ALA A 482 5.98 7.67 -21.27
CA ALA A 482 6.08 6.43 -22.04
C ALA A 482 7.00 5.43 -21.33
N TRP A 483 6.59 4.17 -21.23
CA TRP A 483 7.41 3.06 -20.76
C TRP A 483 7.99 2.33 -21.98
N MET A 484 9.32 2.26 -22.05
CA MET A 484 10.07 1.64 -23.14
C MET A 484 10.79 0.37 -22.67
N GLN A 485 10.86 -0.64 -23.53
CA GLN A 485 11.79 -1.79 -23.37
C GLN A 485 12.43 -2.11 -24.72
N ASP A 486 13.73 -2.43 -24.74
CA ASP A 486 14.50 -2.82 -25.95
C ASP A 486 14.44 -1.85 -27.16
N GLY A 487 13.87 -0.65 -26.97
CA GLY A 487 13.63 0.35 -28.01
C GLY A 487 12.22 0.33 -28.62
N TYR A 488 11.32 -0.48 -28.08
CA TYR A 488 9.88 -0.51 -28.38
C TYR A 488 9.08 0.11 -27.21
N MET A 489 7.89 0.60 -27.51
CA MET A 489 6.97 1.14 -26.50
C MET A 489 6.17 0.00 -25.87
N LEU A 490 6.21 -0.11 -24.55
CA LEU A 490 5.30 -0.96 -23.79
C LEU A 490 4.00 -0.18 -23.51
N GLU A 491 4.12 1.01 -22.93
CA GLU A 491 3.00 1.90 -22.63
C GLU A 491 3.31 3.34 -23.05
N GLY A 492 2.28 4.10 -23.47
CA GLY A 492 2.41 5.52 -23.81
C GLY A 492 1.56 5.95 -25.01
N PRO A 493 1.71 7.21 -25.47
CA PRO A 493 1.04 7.72 -26.66
C PRO A 493 1.74 7.27 -27.95
N ASP A 494 1.05 7.32 -29.08
CA ASP A 494 1.62 7.08 -30.42
C ASP A 494 2.79 8.05 -30.69
N ILE A 495 4.04 7.57 -30.68
CA ILE A 495 5.24 8.37 -30.99
C ILE A 495 5.81 8.01 -32.37
N THR A 496 5.92 9.00 -33.26
CA THR A 496 6.34 8.83 -34.66
C THR A 496 7.71 8.15 -34.78
N GLY A 497 7.71 6.92 -35.31
CA GLY A 497 8.92 6.15 -35.59
C GLY A 497 9.40 5.26 -34.43
N VAL A 498 8.69 5.27 -33.30
CA VAL A 498 8.68 4.15 -32.34
C VAL A 498 7.78 3.05 -32.93
N GLY A 499 7.82 1.87 -32.33
CA GLY A 499 6.85 0.81 -32.56
C GLY A 499 6.61 0.03 -31.28
N ASP A 500 5.48 -0.65 -31.26
CA ASP A 500 4.91 -1.27 -30.07
C ASP A 500 5.69 -2.54 -29.68
N HIS A 501 5.72 -2.84 -28.38
CA HIS A 501 6.24 -4.09 -27.85
C HIS A 501 5.24 -5.23 -28.15
N SER A 502 5.67 -6.48 -28.04
CA SER A 502 4.80 -7.65 -28.34
C SER A 502 4.13 -8.25 -27.11
N VAL A 503 4.06 -7.49 -26.03
CA VAL A 503 3.48 -7.83 -24.73
C VAL A 503 2.40 -6.79 -24.45
N ASP A 504 1.17 -7.25 -24.22
CA ASP A 504 0.11 -6.45 -23.57
C ASP A 504 0.34 -6.50 -22.04
N LEU A 505 -0.14 -5.49 -21.32
CA LEU A 505 -0.37 -5.52 -19.88
C LEU A 505 -1.83 -5.10 -19.59
N GLY A 506 -2.31 -5.26 -18.36
CA GLY A 506 -3.61 -4.72 -17.89
C GLY A 506 -3.73 -3.18 -17.85
N ILE A 507 -2.78 -2.47 -18.46
CA ILE A 507 -2.61 -1.02 -18.45
C ILE A 507 -3.24 -0.42 -19.73
N GLU A 508 -4.04 0.63 -19.59
CA GLU A 508 -4.58 1.38 -20.74
C GLU A 508 -4.05 2.82 -20.72
N TYR A 509 -3.09 3.14 -21.60
CA TYR A 509 -2.66 4.53 -21.79
C TYR A 509 -3.65 5.35 -22.63
N LEU A 510 -4.08 6.51 -22.10
CA LEU A 510 -5.14 7.33 -22.68
C LEU A 510 -4.68 8.77 -22.96
N VAL A 511 -5.15 9.34 -24.07
CA VAL A 511 -4.93 10.75 -24.45
C VAL A 511 -6.18 11.43 -25.01
N GLY A 512 -6.19 12.77 -24.96
CA GLY A 512 -7.16 13.65 -25.62
C GLY A 512 -8.63 13.35 -25.29
N ASP A 513 -9.50 13.37 -26.30
CA ASP A 513 -10.94 13.11 -26.13
C ASP A 513 -11.26 11.74 -25.51
N THR A 514 -10.39 10.73 -25.68
CA THR A 514 -10.58 9.41 -25.05
C THR A 514 -10.27 9.48 -23.55
N ALA A 515 -9.13 10.08 -23.17
CA ALA A 515 -8.80 10.33 -21.77
C ALA A 515 -9.85 11.20 -21.08
N ARG A 516 -10.35 12.26 -21.75
CA ARG A 516 -11.40 13.14 -21.20
C ARG A 516 -12.73 12.41 -21.00
N ALA A 517 -13.08 11.49 -21.91
CA ALA A 517 -14.27 10.65 -21.75
C ALA A 517 -14.13 9.65 -20.59
N ALA A 518 -12.94 9.07 -20.40
CA ALA A 518 -12.64 8.15 -19.30
C ALA A 518 -12.57 8.88 -17.95
N GLN A 519 -11.90 10.04 -17.87
CA GLN A 519 -11.87 10.91 -16.70
C GLN A 519 -13.29 11.26 -16.25
N VAL A 520 -14.15 11.77 -17.14
CA VAL A 520 -15.54 12.11 -16.81
C VAL A 520 -16.35 10.89 -16.34
N ALA A 521 -16.03 9.68 -16.82
CA ALA A 521 -16.65 8.46 -16.31
C ALA A 521 -16.13 8.06 -14.92
N ALA A 522 -14.82 8.22 -14.67
CA ALA A 522 -14.16 7.91 -13.41
C ALA A 522 -14.49 8.94 -12.30
N SER A 523 -14.71 10.21 -12.63
CA SER A 523 -14.98 11.29 -11.66
C SER A 523 -16.23 11.08 -10.82
N ASP A 524 -17.22 10.29 -11.29
CA ASP A 524 -18.39 9.90 -10.51
C ASP A 524 -18.11 8.71 -9.55
N LEU A 525 -17.03 7.95 -9.75
CA LEU A 525 -16.67 6.71 -9.02
C LEU A 525 -16.00 6.99 -7.67
N ASN A 526 -16.66 7.77 -6.81
CA ASN A 526 -16.09 8.26 -5.54
C ASN A 526 -16.32 7.30 -4.35
N ASN A 527 -16.32 5.98 -4.58
CA ASN A 527 -16.50 4.95 -3.54
C ASN A 527 -16.13 3.56 -4.06
N LEU A 528 -15.82 2.65 -3.13
CA LEU A 528 -15.41 1.27 -3.41
C LEU A 528 -16.41 0.48 -4.27
N VAL A 529 -17.73 0.68 -4.13
CA VAL A 529 -18.73 -0.05 -4.94
C VAL A 529 -18.74 0.42 -6.41
N GLY A 530 -18.17 1.60 -6.70
CA GLY A 530 -17.96 2.09 -8.07
C GLY A 530 -16.66 1.61 -8.71
N LEU A 531 -15.64 1.25 -7.92
CA LEU A 531 -14.28 0.94 -8.40
C LEU A 531 -13.94 -0.56 -8.29
N ALA A 532 -14.39 -1.22 -7.22
CA ALA A 532 -14.37 -2.67 -7.03
C ALA A 532 -15.80 -3.16 -6.69
N PRO A 533 -16.71 -3.20 -7.69
CA PRO A 533 -18.08 -3.65 -7.46
C PRO A 533 -18.11 -5.14 -7.11
N PRO A 534 -18.87 -5.58 -6.08
CA PRO A 534 -19.02 -7.00 -5.71
C PRO A 534 -19.67 -7.92 -6.78
N SER A 535 -19.86 -7.43 -8.01
CA SER A 535 -20.24 -8.24 -9.17
C SER A 535 -19.07 -8.56 -10.11
N GLN A 536 -17.88 -8.05 -9.80
CA GLN A 536 -16.59 -8.41 -10.43
C GLN A 536 -15.65 -9.12 -9.43
N HIS A 537 -16.13 -9.40 -8.21
CA HIS A 537 -15.37 -9.98 -7.12
C HIS A 537 -16.13 -11.16 -6.54
N ASP A 538 -15.63 -12.38 -6.70
CA ASP A 538 -16.36 -13.60 -6.30
C ASP A 538 -15.72 -14.28 -5.09
N ALA A 539 -15.70 -13.57 -3.96
CA ALA A 539 -15.21 -14.08 -2.67
C ALA A 539 -15.93 -15.36 -2.17
N ARG A 540 -17.02 -15.78 -2.84
CA ARG A 540 -17.64 -17.08 -2.62
C ARG A 540 -16.74 -18.25 -2.96
N ASP A 541 -15.81 -18.07 -3.90
CA ASP A 541 -14.88 -19.13 -4.27
C ASP A 541 -13.90 -19.37 -3.09
N VAL A 542 -13.64 -18.33 -2.26
CA VAL A 542 -12.96 -18.43 -0.96
C VAL A 542 -13.87 -19.04 0.12
N ASP A 543 -15.17 -18.70 0.16
CA ASP A 543 -16.13 -19.34 1.07
C ASP A 543 -16.31 -20.86 0.79
N GLU A 544 -16.30 -21.25 -0.49
CA GLU A 544 -16.47 -22.65 -0.97
C GLU A 544 -15.23 -23.51 -0.68
N LEU A 545 -14.03 -22.92 -0.73
CA LEU A 545 -12.77 -23.44 -0.19
C LEU A 545 -12.87 -23.74 1.32
N LEU A 546 -13.27 -22.73 2.12
CA LEU A 546 -13.26 -22.78 3.59
C LEU A 546 -14.42 -23.59 4.18
N GLY A 547 -14.97 -24.54 3.42
CA GLY A 547 -15.92 -25.54 3.92
C GLY A 547 -17.35 -25.06 4.16
N ASN A 548 -17.72 -23.83 3.78
CA ASN A 548 -19.07 -23.27 3.98
C ASN A 548 -20.12 -23.82 2.96
N ASP A 549 -20.24 -25.15 2.90
CA ASP A 549 -21.01 -26.03 2.00
C ASP A 549 -20.43 -26.25 0.56
N GLU A 550 -19.52 -27.23 0.45
CA GLU A 550 -19.09 -28.00 -0.76
C GLU A 550 -18.28 -27.28 -1.90
N ASN A 551 -16.94 -27.16 -1.74
CA ASN A 551 -15.89 -27.98 -2.46
C ASN A 551 -14.84 -27.27 -3.40
N GLU A 552 -13.53 -27.31 -3.00
CA GLU A 552 -12.23 -27.16 -3.77
C GLU A 552 -11.46 -25.78 -3.82
N THR A 553 -10.36 -25.65 -3.02
CA THR A 553 -8.94 -25.14 -3.23
C THR A 553 -8.62 -23.80 -4.00
N GLY A 554 -7.54 -23.00 -3.82
CA GLY A 554 -6.08 -23.27 -3.65
C GLY A 554 -5.12 -22.02 -3.55
N VAL A 555 -3.94 -22.13 -2.89
CA VAL A 555 -3.02 -21.18 -2.10
C VAL A 555 -2.88 -19.61 -2.21
N PHE A 556 -2.41 -19.02 -1.08
CA PHE A 556 -2.23 -17.62 -0.65
C PHE A 556 -1.02 -16.87 -1.25
N VAL A 557 -1.16 -15.54 -1.41
CA VAL A 557 -0.06 -14.61 -1.77
C VAL A 557 -0.10 -13.34 -0.89
N PRO A 558 0.98 -12.97 -0.18
CA PRO A 558 1.04 -11.75 0.63
C PRO A 558 1.22 -10.51 -0.24
N GLY A 559 0.11 -9.98 -0.77
CA GLY A 559 0.07 -8.80 -1.61
C GLY A 559 0.56 -7.55 -0.87
N VAL A 560 1.82 -7.15 -1.10
CA VAL A 560 2.37 -5.90 -0.56
C VAL A 560 1.59 -4.73 -1.18
N GLY A 561 0.68 -4.13 -0.40
CA GLY A 561 -0.40 -3.31 -0.94
C GLY A 561 0.07 -2.12 -1.80
N ILE A 562 -0.10 -2.26 -3.12
CA ILE A 562 -0.39 -1.25 -4.17
C ILE A 562 0.44 0.04 -4.17
N LEU A 563 0.43 0.82 -3.10
CA LEU A 563 1.44 1.85 -2.83
C LEU A 563 2.85 1.24 -2.84
N ALA A 564 3.00 0.00 -2.39
CA ALA A 564 4.23 -0.77 -2.55
C ALA A 564 4.48 -1.13 -4.02
N THR A 565 3.51 -1.64 -4.78
CA THR A 565 3.73 -2.03 -6.20
C THR A 565 4.04 -0.84 -7.12
N ILE A 566 3.23 0.21 -7.08
CA ILE A 566 3.48 1.47 -7.83
C ILE A 566 4.77 2.12 -7.31
N GLY A 567 4.99 2.09 -5.99
CA GLY A 567 6.23 2.55 -5.36
C GLY A 567 7.46 1.74 -5.76
N LEU A 568 7.35 0.44 -6.03
CA LEU A 568 8.42 -0.47 -6.43
C LEU A 568 8.70 -0.41 -7.93
N LEU A 569 7.69 -0.27 -8.78
CA LEU A 569 7.86 0.01 -10.21
C LEU A 569 8.55 1.37 -10.41
N GLY A 570 8.16 2.39 -9.62
CA GLY A 570 8.87 3.66 -9.56
C GLY A 570 10.29 3.54 -8.97
N ALA A 571 10.45 2.90 -7.81
CA ALA A 571 11.72 2.86 -7.08
C ALA A 571 12.75 1.91 -7.70
N SER A 572 12.37 0.82 -8.36
CA SER A 572 13.32 -0.05 -9.09
C SER A 572 13.93 0.71 -10.27
N ALA A 573 13.10 1.30 -11.13
CA ALA A 573 13.50 2.12 -12.27
C ALA A 573 14.34 3.35 -11.87
N LEU A 574 14.10 3.93 -10.68
CA LEU A 574 14.87 5.06 -10.15
C LEU A 574 16.11 4.65 -9.33
N SER A 575 16.15 3.44 -8.77
CA SER A 575 17.29 2.94 -8.00
C SER A 575 18.47 2.58 -8.90
N GLN A 576 18.20 1.91 -10.03
CA GLN A 576 19.21 1.39 -10.96
C GLN A 576 20.11 2.46 -11.62
N ARG A 577 19.83 3.76 -11.45
CA ARG A 577 20.67 4.86 -11.96
C ARG A 577 21.36 5.71 -10.89
N ARG A 578 21.33 5.32 -9.61
CA ARG A 578 21.89 6.14 -8.52
C ARG A 578 23.25 5.68 -7.98
N ASP A 579 23.89 4.72 -8.64
CA ASP A 579 25.18 4.11 -8.26
C ASP A 579 26.27 4.14 -9.38
N GLU A 580 26.11 4.95 -10.45
CA GLU A 580 27.18 5.30 -11.42
C GLU A 580 27.62 6.78 -11.31
#